data_AF-A0AAQ3VN20-F1
#
_entry.id   AF-A0AAQ3VN20-F1
#
_cell.length_a   1.000
_cell.length_b   1.000
_cell.length_c   1.000
_cell.angle_alpha   90.00
_cell.angle_beta   90.00
_cell.angle_gamma   90.00
#
_symmetry.space_group_name_H-M   'P 1'
#
loop_
_entity.id
_entity.type
_entity.pdbx_description
1 polymer ?
#
loop_
_entity_poly.entity_id
_entity_poly.type
_entity_poly.pdbx_seq_one_letter_code
_entity_poly.pdbx_strand_id
1 'polypeptide(L)'
;MGLTSPARDEKAHRLASDVVTWFDREAALCEFQDARLGERFRMLLKQIGGDIGQSIPMVCQDWANTKAAYRFFSNERVGEADILSGHFKATRERIAAAKGPVLVLHDTTEFSYQRERPDLIGMIKRIPKSNSRRLDGKPQTYTTCGILMHSSLAVTLEGLPLGLSAVKCWTRKKFRGSLRSGARST
;
A
#
# COMPACT_ATOMS: atom_id res chain seq x y z
N MET A 1 -43.84 32.30 -7.49
CA MET A 1 -43.23 31.29 -8.40
C MET A 1 -41.82 31.78 -8.73
N GLY A 2 -40.82 31.18 -8.12
CA GLY A 2 -39.44 31.67 -8.11
C GLY A 2 -38.68 31.35 -9.40
N LEU A 3 -37.97 32.35 -9.91
CA LEU A 3 -37.05 32.27 -11.04
C LEU A 3 -35.83 31.42 -10.65
N THR A 4 -35.61 30.29 -11.32
CA THR A 4 -34.36 29.53 -11.23
C THR A 4 -33.28 30.26 -12.02
N SER A 5 -32.27 30.76 -11.31
CA SER A 5 -31.14 31.48 -11.90
C SER A 5 -30.20 30.51 -12.64
N PRO A 6 -29.84 30.77 -13.92
CA PRO A 6 -28.98 29.89 -14.72
C PRO A 6 -27.51 29.84 -14.25
N ALA A 7 -27.14 30.71 -13.30
CA ALA A 7 -25.78 30.79 -12.77
C ALA A 7 -25.36 29.59 -11.90
N ARG A 8 -26.31 28.77 -11.41
CA ARG A 8 -25.99 27.57 -10.61
C ARG A 8 -25.54 26.39 -11.48
N ASP A 9 -26.12 26.24 -12.67
CA ASP A 9 -25.74 25.16 -13.60
C ASP A 9 -24.41 25.45 -14.31
N GLU A 10 -24.12 26.72 -14.60
CA GLU A 10 -22.82 27.09 -15.19
C GLU A 10 -21.64 26.88 -14.22
N LYS A 11 -21.88 27.04 -12.91
CA LYS A 11 -20.89 26.74 -11.86
C LYS A 11 -20.69 25.25 -11.63
N ALA A 12 -21.75 24.45 -11.79
CA ALA A 12 -21.66 22.99 -11.73
C ALA A 12 -20.93 22.42 -12.97
N HIS A 13 -21.14 23.03 -14.14
CA HIS A 13 -20.48 22.61 -15.38
C HIS A 13 -19.03 23.10 -15.50
N ARG A 14 -18.66 24.23 -14.88
CA ARG A 14 -17.27 24.78 -14.87
C ARG A 14 -16.30 24.11 -13.89
N LEU A 15 -16.73 23.10 -13.12
CA LEU A 15 -15.84 22.28 -12.28
C LEU A 15 -15.52 20.92 -12.92
N ALA A 16 -16.05 20.65 -14.11
CA ALA A 16 -15.92 19.38 -14.83
C ALA A 16 -14.90 19.40 -15.98
N SER A 17 -13.98 20.38 -16.02
CA SER A 17 -12.91 20.46 -17.02
C SER A 17 -11.53 20.58 -16.37
N ASP A 18 -10.67 19.58 -16.64
CA ASP A 18 -9.20 19.60 -16.54
C ASP A 18 -8.51 19.79 -15.18
N VAL A 19 -9.08 19.27 -14.08
CA VAL A 19 -8.29 19.11 -12.85
C VAL A 19 -7.54 17.78 -12.91
N VAL A 20 -6.27 17.83 -13.31
CA VAL A 20 -5.33 16.70 -13.11
C VAL A 20 -5.32 16.38 -11.61
N THR A 21 -5.87 15.23 -11.23
CA THR A 21 -5.93 14.84 -9.82
C THR A 21 -4.53 14.54 -9.29
N TRP A 22 -4.35 14.51 -7.96
CA TRP A 22 -3.06 14.09 -7.40
C TRP A 22 -2.70 12.65 -7.84
N PHE A 23 -3.71 11.77 -7.99
CA PHE A 23 -3.53 10.42 -8.49
C PHE A 23 -2.97 10.40 -9.91
N ASP A 24 -3.49 11.26 -10.79
CA ASP A 24 -3.02 11.35 -12.18
C ASP A 24 -1.56 11.82 -12.24
N ARG A 25 -1.17 12.77 -11.37
CA ARG A 25 0.23 13.23 -11.28
C ARG A 25 1.18 12.12 -10.81
N GLU A 26 0.81 11.37 -9.77
CA GLU A 26 1.66 10.27 -9.30
C GLU A 26 1.71 9.12 -10.30
N ALA A 27 0.58 8.73 -10.88
CA ALA A 27 0.50 7.64 -11.84
C ALA A 27 1.23 7.95 -13.16
N ALA A 28 1.21 9.21 -13.62
CA ALA A 28 1.90 9.63 -14.84
C ALA A 28 3.44 9.46 -14.76
N LEU A 29 3.99 9.45 -13.54
CA LEU A 29 5.42 9.28 -13.30
C LEU A 29 5.83 7.80 -13.14
N CYS A 30 4.87 6.88 -13.07
CA CYS A 30 5.15 5.45 -12.95
C CYS A 30 5.75 4.87 -14.23
N GLU A 31 6.73 3.98 -14.07
CA GLU A 31 7.36 3.27 -15.18
C GLU A 31 6.88 1.82 -15.17
N PHE A 32 5.98 1.49 -16.09
CA PHE A 32 5.56 0.11 -16.35
C PHE A 32 6.13 -0.38 -17.68
N GLN A 33 6.37 -1.68 -17.78
CA GLN A 33 6.89 -2.30 -19.02
C GLN A 33 5.91 -2.25 -20.20
N ASP A 34 4.64 -1.99 -19.97
CA ASP A 34 3.57 -1.97 -20.98
C ASP A 34 2.61 -0.81 -20.66
N ALA A 35 2.34 0.05 -21.65
CA ALA A 35 1.48 1.22 -21.48
C ALA A 35 0.07 0.85 -20.98
N ARG A 36 -0.44 -0.33 -21.32
CA ARG A 36 -1.75 -0.82 -20.84
C ARG A 36 -1.74 -1.10 -19.34
N LEU A 37 -0.59 -1.47 -18.78
CA LEU A 37 -0.43 -1.63 -17.33
C LEU A 37 -0.45 -0.28 -16.63
N GLY A 38 0.20 0.74 -17.20
CA GLY A 38 0.12 2.11 -16.70
C GLY A 38 -1.32 2.65 -16.67
N GLU A 39 -2.06 2.49 -17.76
CA GLU A 39 -3.46 2.94 -17.78
C GLU A 39 -4.33 2.16 -16.79
N ARG A 40 -4.13 0.83 -16.69
CA ARG A 40 -4.83 0.01 -15.70
C ARG A 40 -4.49 0.46 -14.27
N PHE A 41 -3.23 0.74 -13.98
CA PHE A 41 -2.80 1.23 -12.68
C PHE A 41 -3.49 2.55 -12.34
N ARG A 42 -3.49 3.52 -13.26
CA ARG A 42 -4.17 4.81 -13.08
C ARG A 42 -5.66 4.64 -12.79
N MET A 43 -6.35 3.77 -13.54
CA MET A 43 -7.75 3.46 -13.29
C MET A 43 -7.98 2.87 -11.89
N LEU A 44 -7.16 1.88 -11.49
CA LEU A 44 -7.28 1.24 -10.18
C LEU A 44 -6.99 2.22 -9.04
N LEU A 45 -5.98 3.07 -9.20
CA LEU A 45 -5.63 4.09 -8.21
C LEU A 45 -6.78 5.08 -7.99
N LYS A 46 -7.44 5.50 -9.08
CA LYS A 46 -8.64 6.34 -9.01
C LYS A 46 -9.82 5.64 -8.32
N GLN A 47 -10.08 4.37 -8.64
CA GLN A 47 -11.18 3.58 -8.04
C GLN A 47 -10.94 3.37 -6.53
N ILE A 48 -9.77 2.87 -6.17
CA ILE A 48 -9.41 2.58 -4.77
C ILE A 48 -9.32 3.89 -3.96
N GLY A 49 -8.78 4.95 -4.56
CA GLY A 49 -8.67 6.26 -3.92
C GLY A 49 -10.00 6.99 -3.72
N GLY A 50 -11.00 6.70 -4.55
CA GLY A 50 -12.36 7.22 -4.39
C GLY A 50 -13.11 6.59 -3.22
N ASP A 51 -12.89 5.30 -2.97
CA ASP A 51 -13.62 4.50 -1.98
C ASP A 51 -12.66 3.73 -1.04
N ILE A 52 -11.79 4.47 -0.35
CA ILE A 52 -10.78 3.90 0.56
C ILE A 52 -11.45 3.02 1.62
N GLY A 53 -10.92 1.81 1.80
CA GLY A 53 -11.41 0.84 2.77
C GLY A 53 -12.44 -0.16 2.22
N GLN A 54 -12.95 0.06 1.00
CA GLN A 54 -13.80 -0.91 0.32
C GLN A 54 -12.98 -2.04 -0.33
N SER A 55 -13.64 -3.17 -0.59
CA SER A 55 -13.01 -4.31 -1.27
C SER A 55 -12.82 -4.04 -2.77
N ILE A 56 -11.90 -4.75 -3.43
CA ILE A 56 -11.68 -4.65 -4.89
C ILE A 56 -12.99 -4.81 -5.70
N PRO A 57 -13.84 -5.83 -5.44
CA PRO A 57 -15.12 -5.94 -6.13
C PRO A 57 -16.03 -4.72 -5.92
N MET A 58 -16.02 -4.15 -4.71
CA MET A 58 -16.84 -2.97 -4.40
C MET A 58 -16.33 -1.72 -5.11
N VAL A 59 -15.02 -1.47 -5.19
CA VAL A 59 -14.52 -0.28 -5.91
C VAL A 59 -14.60 -0.42 -7.43
N CYS A 60 -14.53 -1.66 -7.95
CA CYS A 60 -14.59 -1.91 -9.39
C CYS A 60 -16.01 -1.90 -9.95
N GLN A 61 -17.05 -2.13 -9.12
CA GLN A 61 -18.49 -2.07 -9.46
C GLN A 61 -18.99 -2.99 -10.60
N ASP A 62 -18.10 -3.71 -11.30
CA ASP A 62 -18.45 -4.73 -12.28
C ASP A 62 -17.42 -5.89 -12.31
N TRP A 63 -17.86 -7.02 -12.87
CA TRP A 63 -17.07 -8.26 -12.87
C TRP A 63 -15.84 -8.19 -13.78
N ALA A 64 -15.94 -7.51 -14.92
CA ALA A 64 -14.85 -7.43 -15.88
C ALA A 64 -13.67 -6.62 -15.30
N ASN A 65 -13.96 -5.48 -14.69
CA ASN A 65 -12.97 -4.65 -14.00
C ASN A 65 -12.44 -5.33 -12.73
N THR A 66 -13.29 -6.01 -11.96
CA THR A 66 -12.84 -6.82 -10.82
C THR A 66 -11.80 -7.87 -11.26
N LYS A 67 -12.09 -8.61 -12.33
CA LYS A 67 -11.17 -9.62 -12.87
C LYS A 67 -9.89 -8.98 -13.41
N ALA A 68 -9.99 -7.81 -14.05
CA ALA A 68 -8.84 -7.07 -14.52
C ALA A 68 -7.94 -6.58 -13.37
N ALA A 69 -8.52 -6.14 -12.25
CA ALA A 69 -7.80 -5.73 -11.06
C ALA A 69 -6.98 -6.90 -10.48
N TYR A 70 -7.61 -8.06 -10.27
CA TYR A 70 -6.90 -9.24 -9.79
C TYR A 70 -5.81 -9.72 -10.76
N ARG A 71 -6.07 -9.67 -12.08
CA ARG A 71 -5.06 -9.96 -13.11
C ARG A 71 -3.90 -8.97 -13.09
N PHE A 72 -4.16 -7.69 -12.81
CA PHE A 72 -3.12 -6.68 -12.69
C PHE A 72 -2.20 -6.99 -11.50
N PHE A 73 -2.75 -7.23 -10.31
CA PHE A 73 -1.96 -7.53 -9.11
C PHE A 73 -1.27 -8.90 -9.12
N SER A 74 -1.71 -9.84 -9.97
CA SER A 74 -1.07 -11.16 -10.14
C SER A 74 -0.15 -11.23 -11.36
N ASN A 75 0.06 -10.12 -12.07
CA ASN A 75 0.90 -10.08 -13.26
C ASN A 75 2.38 -10.01 -12.89
N GLU A 76 3.17 -10.96 -13.37
CA GLU A 76 4.62 -11.02 -13.13
C GLU A 76 5.39 -9.82 -13.71
N ARG A 77 4.80 -9.10 -14.67
CA ARG A 77 5.34 -7.85 -15.24
C ARG A 77 5.02 -6.60 -14.41
N VAL A 78 4.38 -6.76 -13.25
CA VAL A 78 4.02 -5.67 -12.33
C VAL A 78 4.68 -5.94 -10.98
N GLY A 79 5.69 -5.15 -10.65
CA GLY A 79 6.38 -5.20 -9.36
C GLY A 79 6.00 -4.05 -8.42
N GLU A 80 6.36 -4.21 -7.13
CA GLU A 80 6.25 -3.15 -6.11
C GLU A 80 7.00 -1.88 -6.54
N ALA A 81 8.19 -2.03 -7.10
CA ALA A 81 9.00 -0.91 -7.57
C ALA A 81 8.30 -0.11 -8.68
N ASP A 82 7.65 -0.79 -9.63
CA ASP A 82 6.92 -0.14 -10.73
C ASP A 82 5.75 0.69 -10.17
N ILE A 83 4.99 0.11 -9.23
CA ILE A 83 3.85 0.76 -8.56
C ILE A 83 4.29 2.00 -7.77
N LEU A 84 5.39 1.91 -7.00
CA LEU A 84 5.85 3.00 -6.13
C LEU A 84 6.73 4.04 -6.86
N SER A 85 7.23 3.73 -8.05
CA SER A 85 8.17 4.58 -8.79
C SER A 85 7.65 6.00 -8.99
N GLY A 86 6.38 6.15 -9.40
CA GLY A 86 5.75 7.45 -9.61
C GLY A 86 5.59 8.24 -8.32
N HIS A 87 5.18 7.59 -7.23
CA HIS A 87 5.10 8.22 -5.91
C HIS A 87 6.46 8.74 -5.44
N PHE A 88 7.52 7.94 -5.55
CA PHE A 88 8.86 8.35 -5.14
C PHE A 88 9.40 9.53 -5.97
N LYS A 89 9.12 9.57 -7.28
CA LYS A 89 9.45 10.72 -8.12
C LYS A 89 8.68 11.97 -7.70
N ALA A 90 7.36 11.85 -7.50
CA ALA A 90 6.53 12.97 -7.03
C ALA A 90 6.95 13.48 -5.64
N THR A 91 7.35 12.58 -4.74
CA THR A 91 7.89 12.96 -3.43
C THR A 91 9.24 13.66 -3.57
N ARG A 92 10.14 13.19 -4.45
CA ARG A 92 11.40 13.89 -4.72
C ARG A 92 11.16 15.31 -5.25
N GLU A 93 10.19 15.50 -6.14
CA GLU A 93 9.80 16.83 -6.64
C GLU A 93 9.27 17.73 -5.51
N ARG A 94 8.39 17.18 -4.65
CA ARG A 94 7.89 17.90 -3.47
C ARG A 94 9.00 18.30 -2.49
N ILE A 95 9.97 17.41 -2.26
CA ILE A 95 11.16 17.69 -1.42
C ILE A 95 12.00 18.80 -2.04
N ALA A 96 12.28 18.73 -3.35
CA ALA A 96 13.08 19.75 -4.03
C ALA A 96 12.42 21.13 -4.03
N ALA A 97 11.08 21.18 -4.04
CA ALA A 97 10.31 22.42 -3.97
C ALA A 97 10.11 22.95 -2.54
N ALA A 98 10.37 22.14 -1.50
CA ALA A 98 10.18 22.54 -0.11
C ALA A 98 11.24 23.58 0.30
N LYS A 99 10.82 24.55 1.12
CA LYS A 99 11.73 25.55 1.68
C LYS A 99 12.22 25.09 3.05
N GLY A 100 13.52 25.20 3.28
CA GLY A 100 14.13 24.86 4.56
C GLY A 100 14.36 23.35 4.75
N PRO A 101 14.71 22.92 5.97
CA PRO A 101 15.03 21.53 6.27
C PRO A 101 13.84 20.58 6.08
N VAL A 102 14.12 19.38 5.58
CA VAL A 102 13.16 18.26 5.50
C VAL A 102 13.62 17.18 6.47
N LEU A 103 12.67 16.69 7.28
CA LEU A 103 12.89 15.55 8.16
C LEU A 103 12.50 14.27 7.43
N VAL A 104 13.35 13.24 7.51
CA VAL A 104 13.05 11.90 7.00
C VAL A 104 12.83 10.97 8.18
N LEU A 105 11.57 10.66 8.45
CA LEU A 105 11.16 9.83 9.58
C LEU A 105 11.19 8.36 9.16
N HIS A 106 11.92 7.56 9.92
CA HIS A 106 12.07 6.12 9.68
C HIS A 106 11.31 5.32 10.73
N ASP A 107 10.45 4.41 10.29
CA ASP A 107 9.78 3.46 11.18
C ASP A 107 9.52 2.12 10.47
N THR A 108 9.33 1.06 11.26
CA THR A 108 8.99 -0.29 10.77
C THR A 108 7.66 -0.73 11.34
N THR A 109 6.71 -1.01 10.45
CA THR A 109 5.40 -1.56 10.82
C THR A 109 5.22 -2.99 10.34
N GLU A 110 4.27 -3.69 10.95
CA GLU A 110 3.93 -5.09 10.67
C GLU A 110 2.50 -5.20 10.11
N PHE A 111 2.36 -5.63 8.86
CA PHE A 111 1.07 -6.02 8.30
C PHE A 111 0.76 -7.47 8.69
N SER A 112 -0.15 -7.65 9.66
CA SER A 112 -0.52 -8.97 10.19
C SER A 112 -1.79 -9.53 9.55
N TYR A 113 -1.77 -10.81 9.17
CA TYR A 113 -2.88 -11.53 8.56
C TYR A 113 -3.17 -12.85 9.28
N GLN A 114 -4.44 -13.25 9.23
CA GLN A 114 -4.89 -14.60 9.56
C GLN A 114 -5.21 -15.33 8.25
N ARG A 115 -4.51 -16.44 7.98
CA ARG A 115 -4.65 -17.22 6.74
C ARG A 115 -4.61 -18.71 7.02
N GLU A 116 -5.26 -19.47 6.14
CA GLU A 116 -5.21 -20.93 6.14
C GLU A 116 -3.82 -21.47 5.82
N ARG A 117 -3.11 -20.81 4.87
CA ARG A 117 -1.72 -21.12 4.50
C ARG A 117 -0.76 -20.00 4.91
N PRO A 118 -0.34 -19.94 6.19
CA PRO A 118 0.53 -18.91 6.73
C PRO A 118 2.01 -19.07 6.33
N ASP A 119 2.36 -20.10 5.58
CA ASP A 119 3.70 -20.35 5.02
C ASP A 119 3.94 -19.57 3.72
N LEU A 120 2.88 -19.22 3.00
CA LEU A 120 2.92 -18.40 1.78
C LEU A 120 3.17 -16.91 2.06
N ILE A 121 3.01 -16.48 3.31
CA ILE A 121 3.31 -15.13 3.77
C ILE A 121 4.24 -15.26 4.97
N GLY A 122 5.23 -14.40 5.13
CA GLY A 122 6.22 -14.51 6.23
C GLY A 122 5.61 -14.71 7.62
N MET A 123 6.39 -15.22 8.57
CA MET A 123 5.96 -15.35 9.97
C MET A 123 6.25 -14.07 10.74
N ILE A 124 5.28 -13.57 11.52
CA ILE A 124 5.48 -12.39 12.39
C ILE A 124 5.63 -12.83 13.85
N LYS A 125 4.56 -13.39 14.44
CA LYS A 125 4.47 -13.71 15.88
C LYS A 125 3.91 -15.11 16.09
N ARG A 126 4.36 -15.78 17.14
CA ARG A 126 3.69 -16.99 17.65
C ARG A 126 2.94 -16.63 18.93
N ILE A 127 1.62 -16.73 18.91
CA ILE A 127 0.74 -16.30 20.00
C ILE A 127 0.18 -17.55 20.71
N PRO A 128 0.23 -17.62 22.06
CA PRO A 128 -0.45 -18.66 22.82
C PRO A 128 -1.98 -18.54 22.64
N LYS A 129 -2.65 -19.65 22.38
CA LYS A 129 -4.10 -19.73 22.48
C LYS A 129 -4.46 -19.74 23.97
N SER A 130 -5.28 -18.78 24.36
CA SER A 130 -5.87 -18.78 25.70
C SER A 130 -6.66 -20.08 25.90
N ASN A 131 -6.54 -20.67 27.09
CA ASN A 131 -7.28 -21.86 27.52
C ASN A 131 -7.15 -23.13 26.65
N SER A 132 -6.10 -23.23 25.83
CA SER A 132 -5.79 -24.47 25.11
C SER A 132 -4.39 -24.94 25.47
N ARG A 133 -4.31 -26.16 26.02
CA ARG A 133 -3.04 -26.84 26.29
C ARG A 133 -2.94 -28.09 25.42
N ARG A 134 -1.73 -28.37 24.96
CA ARG A 134 -1.38 -29.65 24.35
C ARG A 134 -1.36 -30.74 25.43
N LEU A 135 -1.35 -32.00 25.00
CA LEU A 135 -1.22 -33.17 25.86
C LEU A 135 0.02 -33.12 26.77
N ASP A 136 1.09 -32.43 26.36
CA ASP A 136 2.32 -32.21 27.14
C ASP A 136 2.23 -31.03 28.13
N GLY A 137 1.03 -30.48 28.35
CA GLY A 137 0.78 -29.37 29.27
C GLY A 137 1.21 -27.98 28.74
N LYS A 138 1.85 -27.90 27.56
CA LYS A 138 2.27 -26.61 27.00
C LYS A 138 1.10 -25.87 26.36
N PRO A 139 1.08 -24.52 26.39
CA PRO A 139 0.06 -23.75 25.67
C PRO A 139 0.06 -24.12 24.18
N GLN A 140 -1.12 -24.40 23.63
CA GLN A 140 -1.26 -24.48 22.19
C GLN A 140 -1.01 -23.08 21.62
N THR A 141 -0.28 -22.96 20.52
CA THR A 141 0.04 -21.67 19.91
C THR A 141 -0.47 -21.59 18.48
N TYR A 142 -0.80 -20.39 18.00
CA TYR A 142 -1.00 -20.14 16.57
C TYR A 142 0.05 -19.13 16.07
N THR A 143 0.46 -19.28 14.81
CA THR A 143 1.40 -18.37 14.17
C THR A 143 0.61 -17.33 13.38
N THR A 144 0.85 -16.05 13.67
CA THR A 144 0.42 -14.95 12.82
C THR A 144 1.41 -14.78 11.68
N CYS A 145 0.88 -14.64 10.46
CA CYS A 145 1.68 -14.42 9.26
C CYS A 145 1.55 -12.98 8.79
N GLY A 146 2.50 -12.50 8.00
CA GLY A 146 2.49 -11.17 7.43
C GLY A 146 3.83 -10.64 6.93
N ILE A 147 3.83 -9.34 6.69
CA ILE A 147 4.89 -8.61 5.99
C ILE A 147 5.37 -7.47 6.90
N LEU A 148 6.67 -7.27 6.97
CA LEU A 148 7.24 -6.06 7.59
C LEU A 148 7.46 -5.02 6.51
N MET A 149 7.15 -3.77 6.83
CA MET A 149 7.39 -2.62 5.97
C MET A 149 8.20 -1.59 6.74
N HIS A 150 9.41 -1.29 6.25
CA HIS A 150 10.17 -0.14 6.71
C HIS A 150 9.92 1.03 5.76
N SER A 151 9.47 2.16 6.30
CA SER A 151 9.13 3.35 5.53
C SER A 151 10.00 4.53 5.92
N SER A 152 10.36 5.34 4.93
CA SER A 152 11.06 6.61 5.09
C SER A 152 10.12 7.74 4.66
N LEU A 153 9.45 8.39 5.61
CA LEU A 153 8.46 9.45 5.35
C LEU A 153 9.13 10.83 5.41
N ALA A 154 9.03 11.61 4.33
CA ALA A 154 9.54 12.96 4.28
C ALA A 154 8.48 13.97 4.76
N VAL A 155 8.86 14.86 5.69
CA VAL A 155 7.98 15.90 6.26
C VAL A 155 8.74 17.22 6.44
N THR A 156 8.04 18.36 6.40
CA THR A 156 8.63 19.66 6.75
C THR A 156 8.70 19.84 8.27
N LEU A 157 9.39 20.88 8.75
CA LEU A 157 9.46 21.21 10.19
C LEU A 157 8.09 21.56 10.79
N GLU A 158 7.17 22.06 9.97
CA GLU A 158 5.78 22.37 10.34
C GLU A 158 4.88 21.13 10.31
N GLY A 159 5.42 19.96 9.96
CA GLY A 159 4.69 18.70 9.92
C GLY A 159 3.91 18.43 8.63
N LEU A 160 4.18 19.18 7.54
CA LEU A 160 3.55 18.92 6.24
C LEU A 160 4.15 17.64 5.61
N PRO A 161 3.34 16.60 5.30
CA PRO A 161 3.85 15.40 4.66
C PRO A 161 4.16 15.63 3.17
N LEU A 162 5.39 15.32 2.77
CA LEU A 162 5.87 15.37 1.38
C LEU A 162 5.80 14.00 0.69
N GLY A 163 5.50 12.93 1.46
CA GLY A 163 5.29 11.57 0.98
C GLY A 163 6.43 10.60 1.32
N LEU A 164 6.31 9.36 0.86
CA LEU A 164 7.30 8.32 1.13
C LEU A 164 8.48 8.49 0.18
N SER A 165 9.69 8.54 0.75
CA SER A 165 10.95 8.61 0.01
C SER A 165 11.55 7.23 -0.26
N ALA A 166 11.22 6.25 0.58
CA ALA A 166 11.56 4.86 0.38
C ALA A 166 10.60 3.96 1.15
N VAL A 167 10.38 2.76 0.63
CA VAL A 167 9.68 1.66 1.28
C VAL A 167 10.46 0.39 1.03
N LYS A 168 10.60 -0.45 2.06
CA LYS A 168 11.17 -1.78 1.96
C LYS A 168 10.24 -2.77 2.62
N CYS A 169 9.70 -3.69 1.83
CA CYS A 169 8.91 -4.81 2.31
C CYS A 169 9.78 -6.07 2.45
N TRP A 170 9.59 -6.85 3.52
CA TRP A 170 10.20 -8.18 3.64
C TRP A 170 9.40 -9.12 4.53
N THR A 171 9.65 -10.40 4.35
CA THR A 171 9.06 -11.49 5.12
C THR A 171 10.12 -12.24 5.92
N ARG A 172 9.76 -12.81 7.08
CA ARG A 172 10.65 -13.67 7.87
C ARG A 172 10.27 -15.14 7.68
N LYS A 173 11.23 -16.01 7.36
CA LYS A 173 10.99 -17.47 7.23
C LYS A 173 10.85 -18.17 8.58
N LYS A 174 11.53 -17.67 9.61
CA LYS A 174 11.53 -18.20 10.98
C LYS A 174 11.56 -17.05 11.97
N PHE A 175 10.92 -17.23 13.13
CA PHE A 175 11.06 -16.31 14.24
C PHE A 175 12.44 -16.49 14.89
N ARG A 176 13.22 -15.42 15.08
CA ARG A 176 14.47 -15.46 15.85
C ARG A 176 14.12 -15.53 17.35
N GLY A 177 13.85 -16.75 17.82
CA GLY A 177 13.56 -17.06 19.22
C GLY A 177 13.62 -18.56 19.54
N SER A 178 14.14 -19.39 18.63
CA SER A 178 14.37 -20.81 18.86
C SER A 178 15.76 -21.16 18.37
N LEU A 179 16.71 -21.16 19.31
CA LEU A 179 17.79 -22.14 19.52
C LEU A 179 18.98 -21.48 20.23
N ARG A 180 19.11 -21.74 21.54
CA ARG A 180 20.41 -22.05 22.12
C ARG A 180 20.46 -23.56 22.36
N SER A 181 20.76 -24.31 21.31
CA SER A 181 21.60 -25.51 21.42
C SER A 181 22.56 -25.46 20.24
N GLY A 182 23.84 -25.35 20.57
CA GLY A 182 24.89 -24.96 19.65
C GLY A 182 25.26 -26.05 18.65
N ALA A 183 25.68 -25.59 17.48
CA ALA A 183 26.75 -26.19 16.70
C ALA A 183 27.34 -25.07 15.84
N ARG A 184 28.52 -24.60 16.21
CA ARG A 184 29.41 -23.86 15.30
C ARG A 184 30.01 -24.91 14.36
N SER A 185 29.77 -24.78 13.06
CA SER A 185 30.65 -25.39 12.07
C SER A 185 31.68 -24.34 11.69
N THR A 186 32.93 -24.77 11.77
CA THR A 186 34.13 -24.20 11.16
C THR A 186 33.92 -23.84 9.70
#